data_AF-A0A8C5EGJ1-F1
#
_entry.id   AF-A0A8C5EGJ1-F1
#
_cell.length_a   1.000
_cell.length_b   1.000
_cell.length_c   1.000
_cell.angle_alpha   90.00
_cell.angle_beta   90.00
_cell.angle_gamma   90.00
#
_symmetry.space_group_name_H-M   'P 1'
#
loop_
_entity.id
_entity.type
_entity.pdbx_description
1 polymer ?
#
loop_
_entity_poly.entity_id
_entity_poly.type
_entity_poly.pdbx_seq_one_letter_code
_entity_poly.pdbx_strand_id
1 'polypeptide(L)'
;PMCAEKVEFLRARWQSDPCYAFYGVDGSICSILTYLSHTEDFCPPKHGRDHFTLPWHPKPQFNTQKVLDTNQPEYYNPIIRLRCREYRFIRSRVERISHSWLLVRCVVLQVLLYPGALVGSAGQRFQAMLEQGGPLGELVQWADLSACLTVLGHNLTFSASQSHLHRSASLPLTFDLIYTDYHGLAHLRGAMGLAFQHYQCRFRVLDSFGTEPAFNLPGYAHRHGFSTLWGSWGLQPRQYMTMFPHTPDNSFLGFVSEEAAANVETLEDEFQPECYKKDRIAVVYGKQDYMWQGKSEYVKVISEEIETHATVYQLSGRRSNLPTFVKNHGLLTQHRFLQLLRKAKVFVGLGFPYEGPAPIEAIALGCAFLQPRFQPPHSSDNNDFYRGKPTTRQISSQHPYAEEFIGKPHVWTVDVTNKTDIQLALKAILSTEPFTPQEFTCMGMLERVHGYITHQSFCSNSVPTWPSEKVLRAHLGPLGQSCVSVCRRSSLLCEPALFHHLNIPQAFIRLGLGCSTTVEEANHLVPSYTPWGRHCGLQQEPLLFSCAGSDPSHRRLCPCRIQELLCKLPNNPLVVISNS
;
A
#
# COMPACT_ATOMS: atom_id res chain seq x y z
N PRO A 1 25.89 11.84 -8.47
CA PRO A 1 25.58 13.28 -8.24
C PRO A 1 26.14 13.81 -6.91
N MET A 2 26.08 13.03 -5.83
CA MET A 2 26.53 13.46 -4.49
C MET A 2 28.05 13.32 -4.23
N CYS A 3 28.83 12.93 -5.24
CA CYS A 3 30.27 12.66 -5.08
C CYS A 3 31.02 13.87 -4.51
N ALA A 4 30.83 15.06 -5.08
CA ALA A 4 31.56 16.26 -4.67
C ALA A 4 31.26 16.65 -3.19
N GLU A 5 29.99 16.63 -2.79
CA GLU A 5 29.60 16.96 -1.42
C GLU A 5 30.12 15.93 -0.40
N LYS A 6 30.11 14.65 -0.74
CA LYS A 6 30.67 13.58 0.10
C LYS A 6 32.20 13.65 0.21
N VAL A 7 32.89 14.07 -0.86
CA VAL A 7 34.34 14.31 -0.83
C VAL A 7 34.66 15.44 0.15
N GLU A 8 33.93 16.55 0.10
CA GLU A 8 34.12 17.66 1.04
C GLU A 8 33.80 17.25 2.49
N PHE A 9 32.73 16.46 2.70
CA PHE A 9 32.40 15.91 4.01
C PHE A 9 33.54 15.06 4.58
N LEU A 10 34.06 14.09 3.82
CA LEU A 10 35.15 13.22 4.28
C LEU A 10 36.45 13.99 4.44
N ARG A 11 36.73 15.00 3.61
CA ARG A 11 37.92 15.85 3.77
C ARG A 11 37.96 16.52 5.14
N ALA A 12 36.81 16.94 5.65
CA ALA A 12 36.70 17.56 6.97
C ALA A 12 36.55 16.55 8.13
N ARG A 13 36.03 15.34 7.87
CA ARG A 13 35.52 14.45 8.93
C ARG A 13 35.95 12.98 8.84
N TRP A 14 36.84 12.59 7.93
CA TRP A 14 37.26 11.19 7.81
C TRP A 14 37.89 10.60 9.09
N GLN A 15 38.38 11.43 10.02
CA GLN A 15 38.90 10.97 11.31
C GLN A 15 37.80 10.71 12.35
N SER A 16 36.54 11.05 12.06
CA SER A 16 35.44 10.88 13.02
C SER A 16 35.03 9.42 13.23
N ASP A 17 35.40 8.53 12.30
CA ASP A 17 35.14 7.10 12.38
C ASP A 17 36.41 6.32 11.96
N PRO A 18 36.97 5.45 12.81
CA PRO A 18 38.13 4.62 12.48
C PRO A 18 37.93 3.73 11.24
N CYS A 19 36.68 3.46 10.86
CA CYS A 19 36.31 2.71 9.67
C CYS A 19 36.88 3.32 8.38
N TYR A 20 36.94 4.66 8.28
CA TYR A 20 37.48 5.31 7.10
C TYR A 20 38.98 5.01 6.90
N ALA A 21 39.76 5.07 7.98
CA ALA A 21 41.17 4.70 7.97
C ALA A 21 41.38 3.21 7.67
N PHE A 22 40.50 2.34 8.19
CA PHE A 22 40.49 0.90 7.89
C PHE A 22 40.31 0.63 6.39
N TYR A 23 39.44 1.39 5.72
CA TYR A 23 39.26 1.30 4.26
C TYR A 23 40.28 2.11 3.44
N GLY A 24 41.37 2.57 4.07
CA GLY A 24 42.50 3.22 3.39
C GLY A 24 42.30 4.71 3.11
N VAL A 25 41.32 5.37 3.73
CA VAL A 25 41.20 6.83 3.70
C VAL A 25 42.28 7.45 4.57
N ASP A 26 43.16 8.24 3.97
CA ASP A 26 44.30 8.92 4.60
C ASP A 26 44.16 10.45 4.64
N GLY A 27 42.99 10.96 4.25
CA GLY A 27 42.70 12.40 4.14
C GLY A 27 43.08 13.02 2.79
N SER A 28 43.78 12.30 1.91
CA SER A 28 43.99 12.76 0.54
C SER A 28 42.69 12.67 -0.29
N ILE A 29 42.51 13.60 -1.24
CA ILE A 29 41.36 13.57 -2.15
C ILE A 29 41.31 12.24 -2.93
N CYS A 30 42.46 11.67 -3.26
CA CYS A 30 42.56 10.43 -4.01
C CYS A 30 42.06 9.21 -3.22
N SER A 31 42.44 9.08 -1.94
CA SER A 31 41.96 7.99 -1.08
C SER A 31 40.47 8.13 -0.78
N ILE A 32 39.99 9.35 -0.53
CA ILE A 32 38.57 9.68 -0.35
C ILE A 32 37.76 9.30 -1.60
N LEU A 33 38.19 9.71 -2.79
CA LEU A 33 37.51 9.35 -4.05
C LEU A 33 37.53 7.84 -4.30
N THR A 34 38.61 7.16 -3.92
CA THR A 34 38.74 5.70 -4.07
C THR A 34 37.76 4.98 -3.12
N TYR A 35 37.69 5.41 -1.86
CA TYR A 35 36.71 4.91 -0.90
C TYR A 35 35.27 5.16 -1.33
N LEU A 36 34.97 6.39 -1.76
CA LEU A 36 33.63 6.76 -2.21
C LEU A 36 33.22 6.10 -3.52
N SER A 37 34.15 5.61 -4.34
CA SER A 37 33.81 4.89 -5.59
C SER A 37 33.78 3.37 -5.42
N HIS A 38 34.71 2.81 -4.65
CA HIS A 38 34.83 1.35 -4.51
C HIS A 38 34.09 0.78 -3.29
N THR A 39 33.87 1.58 -2.25
CA THR A 39 33.28 1.11 -0.99
C THR A 39 31.87 1.65 -0.78
N GLU A 40 31.66 2.96 -0.90
CA GLU A 40 30.35 3.57 -0.66
C GLU A 40 29.53 3.92 -1.94
N ASP A 41 30.09 3.75 -3.15
CA ASP A 41 29.43 4.01 -4.45
C ASP A 41 28.82 5.43 -4.64
N PHE A 42 29.34 6.43 -3.92
CA PHE A 42 28.98 7.85 -4.11
C PHE A 42 29.67 8.49 -5.31
N CYS A 43 30.81 7.95 -5.75
CA CYS A 43 31.64 8.50 -6.81
C CYS A 43 31.82 7.51 -7.98
N PRO A 44 31.93 7.98 -9.24
CA PRO A 44 32.21 7.11 -10.37
C PRO A 44 33.53 6.35 -10.20
N PRO A 45 33.62 5.07 -10.62
CA PRO A 45 34.87 4.33 -10.63
C PRO A 45 35.86 4.95 -11.63
N LYS A 46 37.15 4.97 -11.27
CA LYS A 46 38.21 5.48 -12.15
C LYS A 46 38.37 4.58 -13.38
N HIS A 47 38.44 5.18 -14.57
CA HIS A 47 38.68 4.47 -15.83
C HIS A 47 40.05 3.76 -15.81
N GLY A 48 40.09 2.48 -16.21
CA GLY A 48 41.34 1.72 -16.39
C GLY A 48 41.59 0.57 -15.40
N ARG A 49 40.63 0.21 -14.55
CA ARG A 49 40.55 -1.12 -13.95
C ARG A 49 39.26 -1.76 -14.44
N ASP A 50 39.32 -3.04 -14.81
CA ASP A 50 38.22 -3.78 -15.42
C ASP A 50 36.89 -3.45 -14.75
N HIS A 51 35.84 -3.31 -15.56
CA HIS A 51 34.46 -3.23 -15.11
C HIS A 51 34.14 -4.49 -14.28
N PHE A 52 34.51 -4.48 -13.00
CA PHE A 52 33.77 -5.22 -12.00
C PHE A 52 32.40 -4.58 -12.02
N THR A 53 31.47 -5.22 -12.73
CA THR A 53 30.05 -5.04 -12.48
C THR A 53 29.89 -5.00 -10.97
N LEU A 54 29.51 -3.83 -10.44
CA LEU A 54 29.15 -3.70 -9.04
C LEU A 54 28.18 -4.85 -8.71
N PRO A 55 28.28 -5.52 -7.54
CA PRO A 55 27.54 -6.76 -7.23
C PRO A 55 26.01 -6.64 -7.36
N TRP A 56 25.49 -5.43 -7.53
CA TRP A 56 24.09 -5.05 -7.66
C TRP A 56 23.54 -5.17 -9.10
N HIS A 57 24.35 -5.61 -10.06
CA HIS A 57 23.89 -6.03 -11.39
C HIS A 57 24.09 -7.53 -11.66
N PRO A 58 23.53 -8.47 -10.88
CA PRO A 58 23.30 -9.79 -11.42
C PRO A 58 22.19 -9.67 -12.48
N LYS A 59 22.47 -10.06 -13.71
CA LYS A 59 21.39 -10.49 -14.62
C LYS A 59 20.63 -11.59 -13.87
N PRO A 60 19.30 -11.50 -13.68
CA PRO A 60 18.56 -12.52 -12.96
C PRO A 60 18.72 -13.86 -13.68
N GLN A 61 19.46 -14.79 -13.07
CA GLN A 61 19.45 -16.19 -13.48
C GLN A 61 18.25 -16.84 -12.80
N PHE A 62 17.26 -17.19 -13.62
CA PHE A 62 16.03 -17.84 -13.19
C PHE A 62 16.29 -19.34 -13.00
N ASN A 63 16.32 -19.80 -11.75
CA ASN A 63 16.15 -21.21 -11.43
C ASN A 63 14.81 -21.38 -10.72
N THR A 64 13.77 -21.73 -11.48
CA THR A 64 12.45 -22.06 -10.95
C THR A 64 12.52 -23.46 -10.34
N GLN A 65 12.78 -23.56 -9.04
CA GLN A 65 12.57 -24.82 -8.31
C GLN A 65 11.17 -24.80 -7.69
N LYS A 66 10.34 -25.75 -8.14
CA LYS A 66 9.03 -26.03 -7.56
C LYS A 66 9.27 -26.83 -6.27
N VAL A 67 9.13 -26.19 -5.10
CA VAL A 67 9.19 -26.88 -3.82
C VAL A 67 7.77 -26.96 -3.28
N LEU A 68 7.24 -28.18 -3.20
CA LEU A 68 5.86 -28.50 -2.85
C LEU A 68 5.66 -28.75 -1.35
N ASP A 69 6.59 -28.33 -0.49
CA ASP A 69 6.53 -28.66 0.93
C ASP A 69 6.47 -27.38 1.78
N THR A 70 5.24 -26.94 2.07
CA THR A 70 4.89 -25.72 2.83
C THR A 70 4.80 -25.95 4.34
N ASN A 71 5.04 -27.18 4.82
CA ASN A 71 4.85 -27.56 6.21
C ASN A 71 6.08 -27.38 7.11
N GLN A 72 7.08 -26.59 6.70
CA GLN A 72 8.25 -26.34 7.55
C GLN A 72 8.17 -24.97 8.26
N PRO A 73 7.87 -24.93 9.59
CA PRO A 73 7.91 -23.71 10.39
C PRO A 73 9.31 -23.05 10.43
N GLU A 74 10.34 -23.72 9.92
CA GLU A 74 11.70 -23.21 9.86
C GLU A 74 11.87 -21.97 8.98
N TYR A 75 11.04 -21.80 7.94
CA TYR A 75 11.13 -20.66 7.02
C TYR A 75 10.76 -19.33 7.67
N TYR A 76 9.76 -19.34 8.55
CA TYR A 76 9.32 -18.14 9.28
C TYR A 76 10.11 -17.89 10.55
N ASN A 77 11.13 -18.72 10.87
CA ASN A 77 11.96 -18.57 12.05
C ASN A 77 12.46 -17.13 12.30
N PRO A 78 12.93 -16.36 11.31
CA PRO A 78 13.37 -14.99 11.55
C PRO A 78 12.26 -14.08 12.10
N ILE A 79 11.02 -14.27 11.64
CA ILE A 79 9.84 -13.51 12.07
C ILE A 79 9.33 -14.04 13.42
N ILE A 80 9.25 -15.37 13.56
CA ILE A 80 8.79 -16.04 14.79
C ILE A 80 9.74 -15.75 15.97
N ARG A 81 11.04 -15.64 15.71
CA ARG A 81 12.04 -15.34 16.75
C ARG A 81 12.07 -13.86 17.16
N LEU A 82 11.28 -12.98 16.55
CA LEU A 82 11.15 -11.59 17.01
C LEU A 82 10.61 -11.57 18.44
N ARG A 83 11.46 -11.23 19.41
CA ARG A 83 11.10 -11.20 20.85
C ARG A 83 10.47 -9.88 21.29
N CYS A 84 10.55 -8.84 20.47
CA CYS A 84 10.06 -7.51 20.82
C CYS A 84 8.53 -7.49 20.92
N ARG A 85 8.01 -6.75 21.90
CA ARG A 85 6.58 -6.71 22.23
C ARG A 85 5.76 -6.06 21.10
N GLU A 86 6.40 -5.16 20.37
CA GLU A 86 5.87 -4.36 19.27
C GLU A 86 5.54 -5.23 18.04
N TYR A 87 6.26 -6.34 17.86
CA TYR A 87 6.06 -7.29 16.75
C TYR A 87 5.11 -8.44 17.08
N ARG A 88 4.53 -8.47 18.29
CA ARG A 88 3.67 -9.59 18.75
C ARG A 88 2.52 -9.87 17.80
N PHE A 89 1.86 -8.81 17.29
CA PHE A 89 0.74 -8.96 16.36
C PHE A 89 1.20 -9.55 15.03
N ILE A 90 2.26 -8.98 14.44
CA ILE A 90 2.85 -9.44 13.17
C ILE A 90 3.23 -10.91 13.25
N ARG A 91 3.97 -11.29 14.30
CA ARG A 91 4.35 -12.67 14.55
C ARG A 91 3.14 -13.59 14.66
N SER A 92 2.21 -13.26 15.55
CA SER A 92 1.03 -14.10 15.80
C SER A 92 0.17 -14.27 14.56
N ARG A 93 0.09 -13.25 13.69
CA ARG A 93 -0.65 -13.34 12.43
C ARG A 93 0.09 -14.21 11.42
N VAL A 94 1.39 -13.98 11.21
CA VAL A 94 2.22 -14.79 10.30
C VAL A 94 2.16 -16.27 10.67
N GLU A 95 2.24 -16.61 11.97
CA GLU A 95 2.07 -17.97 12.48
C GLU A 95 0.70 -18.59 12.14
N ARG A 96 -0.38 -17.79 12.08
CA ARG A 96 -1.72 -18.30 11.75
C ARG A 96 -1.94 -18.52 10.26
N ILE A 97 -1.28 -17.73 9.41
CA ILE A 97 -1.46 -17.80 7.95
C ILE A 97 -0.32 -18.54 7.24
N SER A 98 0.70 -19.01 7.98
CA SER A 98 1.92 -19.60 7.42
C SER A 98 1.66 -20.83 6.55
N HIS A 99 0.63 -21.62 6.88
CA HIS A 99 0.24 -22.83 6.16
C HIS A 99 -0.41 -22.54 4.80
N SER A 100 -0.95 -21.33 4.61
CA SER A 100 -1.69 -20.92 3.42
C SER A 100 -0.83 -20.34 2.30
N TRP A 101 0.50 -20.29 2.47
CA TRP A 101 1.42 -19.70 1.50
C TRP A 101 2.20 -20.78 0.74
N LEU A 102 2.25 -20.67 -0.59
CA LEU A 102 3.05 -21.54 -1.45
C LEU A 102 4.48 -20.99 -1.60
N LEU A 103 5.50 -21.82 -1.32
CA LEU A 103 6.89 -21.43 -1.47
C LEU A 103 7.24 -21.24 -2.96
N VAL A 104 7.76 -20.06 -3.31
CA VAL A 104 8.28 -19.77 -4.65
C VAL A 104 9.66 -19.15 -4.48
N ARG A 105 10.73 -19.92 -4.74
CA ARG A 105 12.09 -19.36 -4.62
C ARG A 105 12.45 -18.60 -5.89
N CYS A 106 12.79 -17.33 -5.73
CA CYS A 106 13.39 -16.47 -6.76
C CYS A 106 14.74 -15.94 -6.27
N VAL A 107 15.33 -14.98 -6.99
CA VAL A 107 16.55 -14.27 -6.57
C VAL A 107 16.45 -13.85 -5.10
N VAL A 108 17.44 -14.21 -4.30
CA VAL A 108 17.46 -13.90 -2.85
C VAL A 108 18.00 -12.49 -2.65
N LEU A 109 17.11 -11.56 -2.30
CA LEU A 109 17.45 -10.19 -1.94
C LEU A 109 17.68 -10.08 -0.43
N GLN A 110 18.53 -9.14 -0.03
CA GLN A 110 18.65 -8.65 1.34
C GLN A 110 17.63 -7.53 1.55
N VAL A 111 16.61 -7.77 2.38
CA VAL A 111 15.50 -6.84 2.58
C VAL A 111 15.45 -6.36 4.02
N LEU A 112 15.46 -5.04 4.21
CA LEU A 112 15.20 -4.41 5.50
C LEU A 112 13.72 -4.11 5.66
N LEU A 113 13.12 -4.59 6.74
CA LEU A 113 11.79 -4.18 7.20
C LEU A 113 11.95 -3.26 8.41
N TYR A 114 11.59 -1.99 8.24
CA TYR A 114 11.73 -0.94 9.25
C TYR A 114 10.41 -0.17 9.46
N PRO A 115 9.48 -0.71 10.27
CA PRO A 115 8.23 -0.05 10.62
C PRO A 115 8.47 1.05 11.66
N GLY A 116 8.79 2.25 11.20
CA GLY A 116 9.15 3.39 12.05
C GLY A 116 8.05 3.78 13.04
N ALA A 117 6.78 3.56 12.69
CA ALA A 117 5.64 3.79 13.58
C ALA A 117 5.67 2.91 14.85
N LEU A 118 6.38 1.77 14.81
CA LEU A 118 6.54 0.84 15.92
C LEU A 118 7.83 1.08 16.73
N VAL A 119 8.61 2.10 16.39
CA VAL A 119 9.91 2.35 17.02
C VAL A 119 9.81 3.37 18.15
N GLY A 120 10.50 3.09 19.26
CA GLY A 120 10.65 4.03 20.38
C GLY A 120 9.34 4.34 21.11
N SER A 121 9.19 5.57 21.58
CA SER A 121 8.02 6.01 22.35
C SER A 121 6.73 6.05 21.52
N ALA A 122 6.84 6.28 20.21
CA ALA A 122 5.71 6.18 19.28
C ALA A 122 5.16 4.75 19.23
N GLY A 123 6.04 3.74 19.11
CA GLY A 123 5.65 2.33 19.14
C GLY A 123 4.98 1.90 20.45
N GLN A 124 5.46 2.40 21.59
CA GLN A 124 4.83 2.13 22.89
C GLN A 124 3.40 2.69 22.98
N ARG A 125 3.18 3.92 22.47
CA ARG A 125 1.84 4.51 22.41
C ARG A 125 0.94 3.75 21.44
N PHE A 126 1.46 3.40 20.27
CA PHE A 126 0.74 2.59 19.28
C PHE A 126 0.29 1.27 19.90
N GLN A 127 1.19 0.57 20.60
CA GLN A 127 0.89 -0.67 21.29
C GLN A 127 -0.17 -0.50 22.40
N ALA A 128 -0.10 0.56 23.20
CA ALA A 128 -1.11 0.84 24.22
C ALA A 128 -2.51 1.04 23.60
N MET A 129 -2.58 1.66 22.41
CA MET A 129 -3.84 1.82 21.68
C MET A 129 -4.41 0.46 21.23
N LEU A 130 -3.58 -0.50 20.84
CA LEU A 130 -4.05 -1.84 20.40
C LEU A 130 -4.84 -2.56 21.51
N GLU A 131 -4.40 -2.44 22.75
CA GLU A 131 -5.06 -3.05 23.92
C GLU A 131 -6.44 -2.44 24.21
N GLN A 132 -6.76 -1.31 23.57
CA GLN A 132 -8.02 -0.57 23.68
C GLN A 132 -8.81 -0.53 22.36
N GLY A 133 -8.52 -1.44 21.42
CA GLY A 133 -9.21 -1.49 20.12
C GLY A 133 -8.72 -0.44 19.12
N GLY A 134 -7.44 -0.08 19.20
CA GLY A 134 -6.73 0.83 18.29
C GLY A 134 -6.58 0.30 16.86
N PRO A 135 -5.96 1.09 15.97
CA PRO A 135 -5.79 0.75 14.57
C PRO A 135 -4.89 -0.48 14.40
N LEU A 136 -5.35 -1.44 13.60
CA LEU A 136 -4.63 -2.70 13.32
C LEU A 136 -4.30 -2.87 11.83
N GLY A 137 -4.81 -2.01 10.95
CA GLY A 137 -4.69 -2.18 9.50
C GLY A 137 -3.25 -2.18 9.02
N GLU A 138 -2.44 -1.23 9.49
CA GLU A 138 -1.02 -1.13 9.16
C GLU A 138 -0.24 -2.35 9.62
N LEU A 139 -0.56 -2.89 10.79
CA LEU A 139 0.07 -4.11 11.30
C LEU A 139 -0.29 -5.36 10.49
N VAL A 140 -1.52 -5.43 9.97
CA VAL A 140 -1.95 -6.48 9.04
C VAL A 140 -1.12 -6.40 7.75
N GLN A 141 -0.98 -5.22 7.16
CA GLN A 141 -0.16 -5.04 5.95
C GLN A 141 1.32 -5.38 6.17
N TRP A 142 1.91 -4.97 7.30
CA TRP A 142 3.28 -5.34 7.66
C TRP A 142 3.46 -6.85 7.82
N ALA A 143 2.50 -7.52 8.47
CA ALA A 143 2.54 -8.96 8.67
C ALA A 143 2.50 -9.70 7.33
N ASP A 144 1.55 -9.35 6.47
CA ASP A 144 1.32 -10.07 5.22
C ASP A 144 2.45 -9.80 4.21
N LEU A 145 3.01 -8.58 4.18
CA LEU A 145 4.22 -8.27 3.42
C LEU A 145 5.40 -9.13 3.90
N SER A 146 5.60 -9.22 5.21
CA SER A 146 6.70 -10.02 5.76
C SER A 146 6.56 -11.50 5.42
N ALA A 147 5.35 -12.05 5.50
CA ALA A 147 5.06 -13.42 5.09
C ALA A 147 5.36 -13.62 3.60
N CYS A 148 4.87 -12.73 2.71
CA CYS A 148 5.15 -12.79 1.28
C CYS A 148 6.64 -12.84 0.97
N LEU A 149 7.43 -11.94 1.57
CA LEU A 149 8.86 -11.86 1.28
C LEU A 149 9.62 -13.08 1.79
N THR A 150 9.23 -13.65 2.94
CA THR A 150 9.78 -14.91 3.44
C THR A 150 9.47 -16.06 2.50
N VAL A 151 8.22 -16.15 2.03
CA VAL A 151 7.74 -17.19 1.11
C VAL A 151 8.43 -17.10 -0.25
N LEU A 152 8.76 -15.90 -0.71
CA LEU A 152 9.55 -15.65 -1.91
C LEU A 152 11.05 -16.00 -1.75
N GLY A 153 11.47 -16.33 -0.52
CA GLY A 153 12.82 -16.78 -0.20
C GLY A 153 13.84 -15.66 0.02
N HIS A 154 13.40 -14.42 0.27
CA HIS A 154 14.30 -13.30 0.53
C HIS A 154 14.85 -13.32 1.97
N ASN A 155 16.03 -12.74 2.18
CA ASN A 155 16.62 -12.63 3.51
C ASN A 155 16.12 -11.37 4.21
N LEU A 156 15.33 -11.55 5.27
CA LEU A 156 14.69 -10.45 5.98
C LEU A 156 15.49 -10.04 7.21
N THR A 157 15.78 -8.74 7.30
CA THR A 157 16.25 -8.11 8.54
C THR A 157 15.15 -7.20 9.07
N PHE A 158 14.70 -7.45 10.29
CA PHE A 158 13.80 -6.55 11.01
C PHE A 158 14.60 -5.65 11.92
N SER A 159 14.27 -4.36 11.91
CA SER A 159 14.80 -3.42 12.90
C SER A 159 13.67 -2.64 13.57
N ALA A 160 13.61 -2.71 14.91
CA ALA A 160 12.76 -1.87 15.76
C ALA A 160 13.57 -0.82 16.53
N SER A 161 14.83 -0.58 16.17
CA SER A 161 15.71 0.30 16.94
C SER A 161 16.38 1.33 16.04
N GLN A 162 16.23 2.61 16.41
CA GLN A 162 16.98 3.70 15.78
C GLN A 162 18.49 3.53 16.00
N SER A 163 18.94 3.05 17.16
CA SER A 163 20.38 2.86 17.42
C SER A 163 20.97 1.73 16.57
N HIS A 164 20.22 0.65 16.33
CA HIS A 164 20.61 -0.38 15.37
C HIS A 164 20.63 0.18 13.95
N LEU A 165 19.65 1.01 13.58
CA LEU A 165 19.61 1.66 12.28
C LEU A 165 20.83 2.57 12.06
N HIS A 166 21.21 3.38 13.05
CA HIS A 166 22.41 4.23 12.95
C HIS A 166 23.68 3.41 12.73
N ARG A 167 23.82 2.25 13.39
CA ARG A 167 24.97 1.35 13.21
C ARG A 167 24.95 0.63 11.85
N SER A 168 23.77 0.29 11.34
CA SER A 168 23.62 -0.34 10.02
C SER A 168 23.69 0.65 8.85
N ALA A 169 23.44 1.94 9.11
CA ALA A 169 23.49 3.02 8.13
C ALA A 169 24.85 3.74 8.06
N SER A 170 25.80 3.42 8.96
CA SER A 170 27.17 3.98 9.00
C SER A 170 28.19 3.17 8.18
N LEU A 171 27.78 2.02 7.63
CA LEU A 171 28.51 1.24 6.63
C LEU A 171 27.69 1.26 5.33
N PRO A 172 28.26 0.93 4.15
CA PRO A 172 27.48 0.87 2.91
C PRO A 172 26.25 -0.01 3.13
N LEU A 173 25.06 0.50 2.83
CA LEU A 173 23.82 -0.25 3.05
C LEU A 173 23.83 -1.51 2.20
N THR A 174 23.84 -2.66 2.87
CA THR A 174 23.88 -3.99 2.26
C THR A 174 22.51 -4.49 1.82
N PHE A 175 21.45 -3.69 1.98
CA PHE A 175 20.08 -4.07 1.62
C PHE A 175 19.75 -3.66 0.18
N ASP A 176 19.23 -4.60 -0.60
CA ASP A 176 18.70 -4.38 -1.94
C ASP A 176 17.41 -3.55 -1.91
N LEU A 177 16.53 -3.85 -0.94
CA LEU A 177 15.25 -3.16 -0.73
C LEU A 177 15.05 -2.82 0.74
N ILE A 178 14.40 -1.68 0.97
CA ILE A 178 14.07 -1.20 2.31
C ILE A 178 12.58 -0.85 2.32
N TYR A 179 11.79 -1.66 3.02
CA TYR A 179 10.40 -1.34 3.29
C TYR A 179 10.31 -0.55 4.59
N THR A 180 9.62 0.58 4.55
CA THR A 180 9.47 1.47 5.70
C THR A 180 8.15 2.23 5.65
N ASP A 181 7.89 3.10 6.62
CA ASP A 181 6.74 4.01 6.66
C ASP A 181 7.23 5.47 6.77
N TYR A 182 6.32 6.44 6.89
CA TYR A 182 6.68 7.86 6.99
C TYR A 182 7.59 8.18 8.19
N HIS A 183 7.31 7.57 9.34
CA HIS A 183 8.16 7.75 10.53
C HIS A 183 9.54 7.15 10.29
N GLY A 184 9.58 6.01 9.62
CA GLY A 184 10.81 5.33 9.29
C GLY A 184 11.66 6.10 8.29
N LEU A 185 11.06 6.72 7.26
CA LEU A 185 11.77 7.65 6.38
C LEU A 185 12.41 8.81 7.14
N ALA A 186 11.71 9.39 8.12
CA ALA A 186 12.26 10.46 8.95
C ALA A 186 13.47 9.98 9.77
N HIS A 187 13.39 8.78 10.35
CA HIS A 187 14.51 8.18 11.07
C HIS A 187 15.69 7.86 10.13
N LEU A 188 15.43 7.27 8.97
CA LEU A 188 16.43 6.94 7.95
C LEU A 188 17.13 8.21 7.44
N ARG A 189 16.38 9.30 7.18
CA ARG A 189 16.95 10.59 6.80
C ARG A 189 17.85 11.17 7.88
N GLY A 190 17.41 11.10 9.14
CA GLY A 190 18.20 11.53 10.29
C GLY A 190 19.47 10.71 10.49
N ALA A 191 19.41 9.39 10.24
CA ALA A 191 20.55 8.48 10.41
C ALA A 191 21.55 8.53 9.25
N MET A 192 21.07 8.65 8.01
CA MET A 192 21.90 8.60 6.80
C MET A 192 22.46 9.97 6.37
N GLY A 193 21.81 11.07 6.76
CA GLY A 193 22.16 12.40 6.26
C GLY A 193 22.14 12.45 4.73
N LEU A 194 23.24 12.91 4.11
CA LEU A 194 23.38 13.02 2.65
C LEU A 194 23.28 11.66 1.93
N ALA A 195 23.58 10.56 2.61
CA ALA A 195 23.46 9.22 2.04
C ALA A 195 22.01 8.82 1.74
N PHE A 196 21.03 9.45 2.38
CA PHE A 196 19.61 9.16 2.18
C PHE A 196 19.20 9.27 0.70
N GLN A 197 19.67 10.30 0.01
CA GLN A 197 19.36 10.52 -1.41
C GLN A 197 19.97 9.46 -2.32
N HIS A 198 21.14 8.93 -1.96
CA HIS A 198 21.79 7.88 -2.73
C HIS A 198 20.99 6.57 -2.67
N TYR A 199 20.39 6.25 -1.52
CA TYR A 199 19.60 5.02 -1.34
C TYR A 199 18.10 5.18 -1.63
N GLN A 200 17.65 6.38 -2.02
CA GLN A 200 16.22 6.69 -2.13
C GLN A 200 15.46 5.74 -3.06
N CYS A 201 16.11 5.24 -4.12
CA CYS A 201 15.52 4.32 -5.09
C CYS A 201 15.18 2.92 -4.51
N ARG A 202 15.80 2.56 -3.36
CA ARG A 202 15.60 1.28 -2.68
C ARG A 202 14.40 1.29 -1.74
N PHE A 203 13.87 2.47 -1.42
CA PHE A 203 12.75 2.61 -0.50
C PHE A 203 11.44 2.10 -1.11
N ARG A 204 10.64 1.43 -0.29
CA ARG A 204 9.23 1.10 -0.50
C ARG A 204 8.48 1.55 0.74
N VAL A 205 7.54 2.48 0.58
CA VAL A 205 6.99 3.26 1.70
C VAL A 205 5.53 2.88 1.90
N LEU A 206 5.24 2.12 2.95
CA LEU A 206 3.87 1.77 3.32
C LEU A 206 3.14 3.05 3.75
N ASP A 207 2.16 3.43 2.94
CA ASP A 207 1.38 4.65 3.07
C ASP A 207 -0.07 4.32 2.74
N SER A 208 -0.85 4.00 3.77
CA SER A 208 -2.18 3.41 3.61
C SER A 208 -3.11 4.23 2.72
N PHE A 209 -3.07 5.57 2.82
CA PHE A 209 -3.98 6.48 2.12
C PHE A 209 -3.42 7.07 0.83
N GLY A 210 -2.13 6.85 0.57
CA GLY A 210 -1.44 7.27 -0.65
C GLY A 210 -1.01 8.74 -0.65
N THR A 211 -0.15 9.04 -1.61
CA THR A 211 0.54 10.31 -1.78
C THR A 211 0.54 10.71 -3.24
N GLU A 212 -0.17 11.81 -3.54
CA GLU A 212 -0.26 12.34 -4.89
C GLU A 212 1.01 13.12 -5.26
N PRO A 213 1.44 13.09 -6.54
CA PRO A 213 2.66 13.76 -7.02
C PRO A 213 2.76 15.25 -6.64
N ALA A 214 1.63 15.95 -6.63
CA ALA A 214 1.54 17.36 -6.26
C ALA A 214 2.01 17.66 -4.82
N PHE A 215 1.86 16.71 -3.89
CA PHE A 215 2.30 16.82 -2.49
C PHE A 215 3.68 16.22 -2.26
N ASN A 216 4.20 15.42 -3.19
CA ASN A 216 5.44 14.67 -3.05
C ASN A 216 6.68 15.54 -3.34
N LEU A 217 6.64 16.38 -4.38
CA LEU A 217 7.77 17.22 -4.77
C LEU A 217 7.80 18.51 -3.93
N PRO A 218 8.77 18.70 -3.00
CA PRO A 218 8.68 19.75 -1.97
C PRO A 218 8.54 21.18 -2.53
N GLY A 219 9.39 21.52 -3.51
CA GLY A 219 9.36 22.85 -4.13
C GLY A 219 8.09 23.12 -4.93
N TYR A 220 7.50 22.08 -5.53
CA TYR A 220 6.23 22.20 -6.24
C TYR A 220 5.06 22.37 -5.26
N ALA A 221 5.01 21.50 -4.24
CA ALA A 221 3.96 21.51 -3.23
C ALA A 221 3.88 22.87 -2.51
N HIS A 222 5.03 23.41 -2.09
CA HIS A 222 5.10 24.71 -1.43
C HIS A 222 4.61 25.85 -2.34
N ARG A 223 5.07 25.93 -3.58
CA ARG A 223 4.71 27.01 -4.52
C ARG A 223 3.23 26.99 -4.92
N HIS A 224 2.59 25.83 -4.94
CA HIS A 224 1.20 25.67 -5.38
C HIS A 224 0.21 25.47 -4.21
N GLY A 225 0.65 25.66 -2.96
CA GLY A 225 -0.23 25.60 -1.80
C GLY A 225 -0.69 24.18 -1.39
N PHE A 226 -0.01 23.13 -1.86
CA PHE A 226 -0.28 21.75 -1.46
C PHE A 226 0.34 21.46 -0.08
N SER A 227 -0.28 22.02 0.97
CA SER A 227 0.16 21.85 2.36
C SER A 227 -0.08 20.42 2.85
N THR A 228 0.91 19.83 3.51
CA THR A 228 0.87 18.45 3.99
C THR A 228 1.71 18.30 5.26
N LEU A 229 1.29 17.40 6.16
CA LEU A 229 2.06 16.99 7.34
C LEU A 229 2.97 15.77 7.07
N TRP A 230 2.74 15.05 5.96
CA TRP A 230 3.37 13.75 5.68
C TRP A 230 4.22 13.70 4.41
N GLY A 231 3.78 14.30 3.30
CA GLY A 231 4.45 14.27 1.99
C GLY A 231 5.79 15.03 1.92
N SER A 232 6.13 15.54 0.73
CA SER A 232 7.38 16.27 0.46
C SER A 232 8.67 15.46 0.63
N TRP A 233 8.71 14.24 0.07
CA TRP A 233 9.93 13.40 0.08
C TRP A 233 10.69 13.35 -1.25
N GLY A 234 10.07 13.77 -2.35
CA GLY A 234 10.71 13.72 -3.68
C GLY A 234 11.04 12.30 -4.15
N LEU A 235 10.30 11.29 -3.68
CA LEU A 235 10.47 9.90 -4.14
C LEU A 235 9.73 9.68 -5.46
N GLN A 236 10.03 8.60 -6.19
CA GLN A 236 9.16 8.19 -7.29
C GLN A 236 7.78 7.83 -6.72
N PRO A 237 6.65 8.41 -7.17
CA PRO A 237 5.33 8.20 -6.54
C PRO A 237 4.92 6.71 -6.42
N ARG A 238 5.38 5.86 -7.33
CA ARG A 238 5.16 4.40 -7.27
C ARG A 238 5.91 3.69 -6.14
N GLN A 239 6.82 4.36 -5.43
CA GLN A 239 7.47 3.83 -4.22
C GLN A 239 6.54 3.82 -3.00
N TYR A 240 5.50 4.66 -2.98
CA TYR A 240 4.47 4.61 -1.97
C TYR A 240 3.55 3.40 -2.21
N MET A 241 3.16 2.75 -1.13
CA MET A 241 2.48 1.46 -1.12
C MET A 241 1.18 1.54 -0.33
N THR A 242 0.04 1.51 -1.02
CA THR A 242 -1.28 1.77 -0.43
C THR A 242 -1.97 0.54 0.13
N MET A 243 -2.93 0.76 1.04
CA MET A 243 -3.77 -0.29 1.62
C MET A 243 -4.82 -0.82 0.62
N PHE A 244 -5.35 0.08 -0.23
CA PHE A 244 -6.31 -0.24 -1.27
C PHE A 244 -5.89 0.43 -2.58
N PRO A 245 -6.35 -0.05 -3.76
CA PRO A 245 -5.96 0.50 -5.06
C PRO A 245 -6.69 1.81 -5.40
N HIS A 246 -6.72 2.77 -4.46
CA HIS A 246 -7.44 4.05 -4.62
C HIS A 246 -6.57 5.19 -5.18
N THR A 247 -5.24 5.05 -5.18
CA THR A 247 -4.31 6.08 -5.67
C THR A 247 -3.38 5.47 -6.72
N PRO A 248 -3.75 5.50 -8.02
CA PRO A 248 -2.99 4.84 -9.08
C PRO A 248 -1.60 5.45 -9.34
N ASP A 249 -1.33 6.64 -8.82
CA ASP A 249 0.03 7.23 -8.77
C ASP A 249 0.99 6.41 -7.90
N ASN A 250 0.46 5.63 -6.97
CA ASN A 250 1.19 4.79 -6.04
C ASN A 250 1.07 3.31 -6.42
N SER A 251 1.87 2.45 -5.79
CA SER A 251 1.72 1.01 -5.90
C SER A 251 0.69 0.50 -4.90
N PHE A 252 -0.19 -0.40 -5.32
CA PHE A 252 -1.13 -1.04 -4.41
C PHE A 252 -0.43 -2.22 -3.72
N LEU A 253 -0.16 -2.13 -2.42
CA LEU A 253 0.41 -3.25 -1.68
C LEU A 253 -0.68 -4.19 -1.14
N GLY A 254 -1.74 -3.64 -0.54
CA GLY A 254 -2.83 -4.44 0.00
C GLY A 254 -2.44 -5.27 1.22
N PHE A 255 -3.21 -6.33 1.45
CA PHE A 255 -3.07 -7.30 2.54
C PHE A 255 -3.84 -8.58 2.16
N VAL A 256 -3.88 -9.57 3.05
CA VAL A 256 -4.61 -10.83 2.88
C VAL A 256 -5.82 -10.90 3.81
N SER A 257 -6.97 -11.36 3.30
CA SER A 257 -8.09 -11.75 4.16
C SER A 257 -7.78 -13.06 4.89
N GLU A 258 -7.83 -13.08 6.23
CA GLU A 258 -7.45 -14.25 7.03
C GLU A 258 -8.33 -15.48 6.73
N GLU A 259 -9.60 -15.29 6.35
CA GLU A 259 -10.47 -16.41 5.96
C GLU A 259 -10.08 -17.01 4.60
N ALA A 260 -9.69 -16.17 3.64
CA ALA A 260 -9.24 -16.67 2.35
C ALA A 260 -7.95 -17.49 2.47
N ALA A 261 -7.16 -17.25 3.53
CA ALA A 261 -6.03 -18.08 3.90
C ALA A 261 -6.48 -19.42 4.53
N ALA A 262 -7.50 -19.41 5.39
CA ALA A 262 -8.01 -20.61 6.07
C ALA A 262 -8.78 -21.58 5.14
N ASN A 263 -9.49 -21.07 4.12
CA ASN A 263 -10.28 -21.89 3.19
C ASN A 263 -9.44 -22.78 2.24
N VAL A 264 -8.11 -22.67 2.25
CA VAL A 264 -7.22 -23.58 1.50
C VAL A 264 -7.12 -24.94 2.19
N GLU A 265 -7.25 -25.00 3.53
CA GLU A 265 -7.12 -26.24 4.31
C GLU A 265 -8.38 -27.11 4.26
N THR A 266 -9.57 -26.53 4.09
CA THR A 266 -10.84 -27.25 4.11
C THR A 266 -11.17 -28.02 2.82
N LEU A 267 -10.27 -28.00 1.83
CA LEU A 267 -10.41 -28.82 0.62
C LEU A 267 -9.81 -30.23 0.77
N GLU A 268 -8.99 -30.48 1.80
CA GLU A 268 -8.28 -31.77 1.96
C GLU A 268 -8.78 -32.65 3.12
N ASP A 269 -9.49 -32.11 4.10
CA ASP A 269 -10.12 -32.92 5.16
C ASP A 269 -11.60 -33.19 4.88
N GLU A 270 -11.95 -34.48 4.75
CA GLU A 270 -13.31 -35.02 4.73
C GLU A 270 -14.07 -34.67 6.02
N PHE A 271 -14.54 -33.43 6.15
CA PHE A 271 -15.64 -33.08 7.03
C PHE A 271 -16.66 -32.31 6.23
N GLN A 272 -17.89 -32.83 6.23
CA GLN A 272 -19.06 -32.19 5.64
C GLN A 272 -19.01 -30.69 5.94
N PRO A 273 -19.25 -29.81 4.95
CA PRO A 273 -19.52 -28.42 5.27
C PRO A 273 -20.78 -28.45 6.13
N GLU A 274 -20.64 -28.37 7.45
CA GLU A 274 -21.71 -27.86 8.28
C GLU A 274 -21.99 -26.51 7.65
N CYS A 275 -23.07 -26.45 6.87
CA CYS A 275 -23.61 -25.23 6.34
C CYS A 275 -23.96 -24.42 7.58
N TYR A 276 -23.01 -23.63 8.09
CA TYR A 276 -23.17 -22.81 9.26
C TYR A 276 -24.31 -21.87 8.93
N LYS A 277 -25.50 -22.25 9.34
CA LYS A 277 -26.71 -21.49 9.09
C LYS A 277 -26.47 -20.15 9.77
N LYS A 278 -26.26 -19.11 8.97
CA LYS A 278 -26.00 -17.77 9.49
C LYS A 278 -27.12 -17.40 10.44
N ASP A 279 -26.74 -17.01 11.65
CA ASP A 279 -27.67 -16.41 12.58
C ASP A 279 -28.13 -15.08 11.95
N ARG A 280 -29.40 -14.71 12.17
CA ARG A 280 -29.89 -13.40 11.73
C ARG A 280 -29.41 -12.31 12.69
N ILE A 281 -28.10 -12.10 12.75
CA ILE A 281 -27.45 -11.05 13.54
C ILE A 281 -26.68 -10.07 12.64
N ALA A 282 -26.59 -8.82 13.11
CA ALA A 282 -25.71 -7.80 12.57
C ALA A 282 -24.57 -7.53 13.54
N VAL A 283 -23.36 -7.28 13.03
CA VAL A 283 -22.19 -6.91 13.83
C VAL A 283 -21.72 -5.53 13.41
N VAL A 284 -21.66 -4.60 14.37
CA VAL A 284 -21.29 -3.21 14.11
C VAL A 284 -19.77 -3.03 14.07
N TYR A 285 -19.30 -2.33 13.03
CA TYR A 285 -17.92 -1.94 12.82
C TYR A 285 -17.60 -0.63 13.54
N GLY A 286 -17.09 -0.76 14.77
CA GLY A 286 -16.55 0.37 15.54
C GLY A 286 -16.14 -0.09 16.93
N LYS A 287 -14.83 -0.18 17.19
CA LYS A 287 -14.29 -0.77 18.44
C LYS A 287 -14.15 0.22 19.59
N GLN A 288 -14.34 1.51 19.35
CA GLN A 288 -14.16 2.56 20.35
C GLN A 288 -15.40 3.44 20.46
N ASP A 289 -15.68 3.89 21.68
CA ASP A 289 -16.89 4.65 22.03
C ASP A 289 -17.13 5.89 21.15
N TYR A 290 -16.07 6.63 20.82
CA TYR A 290 -16.20 7.84 19.99
C TYR A 290 -16.74 7.55 18.58
N MET A 291 -16.53 6.34 18.05
CA MET A 291 -17.02 5.94 16.72
C MET A 291 -18.56 5.84 16.68
N TRP A 292 -19.19 5.71 17.85
CA TRP A 292 -20.64 5.57 18.02
C TRP A 292 -21.35 6.90 18.27
N GLN A 293 -20.60 7.99 18.47
CA GLN A 293 -21.16 9.31 18.75
C GLN A 293 -22.05 9.77 17.57
N GLY A 294 -23.29 10.14 17.89
CA GLY A 294 -24.27 10.58 16.90
C GLY A 294 -24.83 9.46 16.00
N LYS A 295 -24.57 8.19 16.30
CA LYS A 295 -25.02 7.04 15.48
C LYS A 295 -26.23 6.28 16.03
N SER A 296 -26.76 6.68 17.19
CA SER A 296 -27.81 5.95 17.90
C SER A 296 -29.06 5.72 17.06
N GLU A 297 -29.56 6.73 16.33
CA GLU A 297 -30.76 6.59 15.49
C GLU A 297 -30.52 5.64 14.31
N TYR A 298 -29.36 5.71 13.66
CA TYR A 298 -28.98 4.81 12.57
C TYR A 298 -28.93 3.35 13.06
N VAL A 299 -28.24 3.08 14.17
CA VAL A 299 -28.14 1.73 14.74
C VAL A 299 -29.49 1.26 15.27
N LYS A 300 -30.34 2.15 15.79
CA LYS A 300 -31.69 1.81 16.25
C LYS A 300 -32.54 1.23 15.12
N VAL A 301 -32.57 1.88 13.95
CA VAL A 301 -33.31 1.38 12.77
C VAL A 301 -32.85 -0.02 12.37
N ILE A 302 -31.55 -0.29 12.48
CA ILE A 302 -30.99 -1.63 12.21
C ILE A 302 -31.46 -2.63 13.27
N SER A 303 -31.40 -2.26 14.55
CA SER A 303 -31.78 -3.13 15.66
C SER A 303 -33.27 -3.51 15.68
N GLU A 304 -34.12 -2.70 15.06
CA GLU A 304 -35.55 -2.98 14.87
C GLU A 304 -35.79 -4.10 13.83
N GLU A 305 -34.84 -4.32 12.91
CA GLU A 305 -34.94 -5.33 11.85
C GLU A 305 -34.08 -6.59 12.11
N ILE A 306 -32.96 -6.45 12.87
CA ILE A 306 -32.00 -7.54 13.10
C ILE A 306 -31.26 -7.40 14.45
N GLU A 307 -31.06 -8.51 15.19
CA GLU A 307 -30.32 -8.49 16.46
C GLU A 307 -28.91 -7.93 16.24
N THR A 308 -28.54 -6.89 17.00
CA THR A 308 -27.36 -6.07 16.72
C THR A 308 -26.28 -6.24 17.79
N HIS A 309 -25.08 -6.62 17.36
CA HIS A 309 -23.93 -6.96 18.18
C HIS A 309 -22.79 -5.94 18.00
N ALA A 310 -21.93 -5.82 19.02
CA ALA A 310 -20.75 -4.95 18.99
C ALA A 310 -19.51 -5.63 19.58
N THR A 311 -18.33 -5.10 19.24
CA THR A 311 -17.03 -5.50 19.85
C THR A 311 -16.28 -4.28 20.37
N VAL A 312 -16.95 -3.52 21.24
CA VAL A 312 -16.50 -2.21 21.71
C VAL A 312 -15.70 -2.36 23.00
N TYR A 313 -14.55 -1.71 23.07
CA TYR A 313 -13.76 -1.59 24.28
C TYR A 313 -14.55 -0.89 25.39
N GLN A 314 -14.61 -1.50 26.57
CA GLN A 314 -15.22 -0.93 27.76
C GLN A 314 -14.23 -1.03 28.92
N LEU A 315 -13.99 0.09 29.59
CA LEU A 315 -13.22 0.12 30.83
C LEU A 315 -14.06 -0.47 31.97
N SER A 316 -13.50 -1.40 32.71
CA SER A 316 -14.16 -1.98 33.89
C SER A 316 -14.63 -0.89 34.86
N GLY A 317 -15.91 -0.92 35.23
CA GLY A 317 -16.52 0.02 36.18
C GLY A 317 -17.06 1.33 35.57
N ARG A 318 -16.89 1.58 34.26
CA ARG A 318 -17.46 2.76 33.58
C ARG A 318 -18.81 2.39 32.92
N ARG A 319 -19.80 3.28 32.99
CA ARG A 319 -21.08 3.10 32.26
C ARG A 319 -20.82 3.11 30.75
N SER A 320 -21.42 2.16 30.04
CA SER A 320 -21.39 2.07 28.58
C SER A 320 -22.22 3.20 27.96
N ASN A 321 -21.69 3.90 26.96
CA ASN A 321 -22.49 4.84 26.16
C ASN A 321 -23.17 4.15 24.97
N LEU A 322 -22.99 2.84 24.81
CA LEU A 322 -23.69 2.07 23.79
C LEU A 322 -25.19 1.97 24.12
N PRO A 323 -26.06 2.03 23.09
CA PRO A 323 -27.49 1.81 23.30
C PRO A 323 -27.77 0.45 23.94
N THR A 324 -28.75 0.38 24.84
CA THR A 324 -29.06 -0.83 25.62
C THR A 324 -29.54 -2.01 24.78
N PHE A 325 -30.04 -1.76 23.57
CA PHE A 325 -30.44 -2.78 22.60
C PHE A 325 -29.26 -3.42 21.85
N VAL A 326 -28.03 -2.94 22.07
CA VAL A 326 -26.82 -3.49 21.43
C VAL A 326 -26.12 -4.48 22.35
N LYS A 327 -25.92 -5.71 21.86
CA LYS A 327 -25.18 -6.75 22.59
C LYS A 327 -23.67 -6.61 22.39
N ASN A 328 -23.00 -6.01 23.37
CA ASN A 328 -21.55 -5.85 23.32
C ASN A 328 -20.80 -7.10 23.81
N HIS A 329 -19.85 -7.58 23.01
CA HIS A 329 -18.98 -8.72 23.33
C HIS A 329 -17.62 -8.30 23.91
N GLY A 330 -17.38 -7.00 24.04
CA GLY A 330 -16.07 -6.45 24.38
C GLY A 330 -15.07 -6.63 23.24
N LEU A 331 -13.78 -6.38 23.52
CA LEU A 331 -12.73 -6.69 22.56
C LEU A 331 -12.54 -8.20 22.44
N LEU A 332 -12.67 -8.71 21.23
CA LEU A 332 -12.46 -10.12 20.92
C LEU A 332 -11.05 -10.34 20.34
N THR A 333 -10.50 -11.54 20.57
CA THR A 333 -9.37 -12.04 19.80
C THR A 333 -9.77 -12.23 18.34
N GLN A 334 -8.80 -12.24 17.42
CA GLN A 334 -9.09 -12.40 15.98
C GLN A 334 -9.93 -13.65 15.70
N HIS A 335 -9.54 -14.80 16.26
CA HIS A 335 -10.30 -16.05 16.11
C HIS A 335 -11.77 -15.94 16.57
N ARG A 336 -12.02 -15.35 17.74
CA ARG A 336 -13.39 -15.16 18.25
C ARG A 336 -14.17 -14.14 17.44
N PHE A 337 -13.51 -13.12 16.91
CA PHE A 337 -14.13 -12.14 16.02
C PHE A 337 -14.55 -12.79 14.70
N LEU A 338 -13.71 -13.61 14.07
CA LEU A 338 -14.06 -14.36 12.86
C LEU A 338 -15.20 -15.35 13.12
N GLN A 339 -15.22 -16.03 14.27
CA GLN A 339 -16.35 -16.89 14.68
C GLN A 339 -17.67 -16.12 14.81
N LEU A 340 -17.63 -14.89 15.34
CA LEU A 340 -18.80 -14.02 15.40
C LEU A 340 -19.26 -13.61 14.00
N LEU A 341 -18.31 -13.29 13.10
CA LEU A 341 -18.62 -12.93 11.71
C LEU A 341 -19.16 -14.11 10.88
N ARG A 342 -18.69 -15.35 11.10
CA ARG A 342 -19.28 -16.56 10.48
C ARG A 342 -20.76 -16.70 10.76
N LYS A 343 -21.19 -16.30 11.96
CA LYS A 343 -22.60 -16.27 12.36
C LYS A 343 -23.35 -15.07 11.84
N ALA A 344 -22.66 -13.97 11.53
CA ALA A 344 -23.29 -12.72 11.15
C ALA A 344 -23.79 -12.72 9.71
N LYS A 345 -24.94 -12.06 9.50
CA LYS A 345 -25.49 -11.81 8.18
C LYS A 345 -25.04 -10.45 7.64
N VAL A 346 -24.97 -9.44 8.51
CA VAL A 346 -24.66 -8.06 8.14
C VAL A 346 -23.49 -7.54 8.97
N PHE A 347 -22.52 -6.92 8.32
CA PHE A 347 -21.49 -6.13 8.96
C PHE A 347 -21.79 -4.65 8.74
N VAL A 348 -21.92 -3.87 9.81
CA VAL A 348 -22.51 -2.53 9.78
C VAL A 348 -21.45 -1.46 10.01
N GLY A 349 -21.11 -0.70 8.97
CA GLY A 349 -20.27 0.48 9.03
C GLY A 349 -20.96 1.67 9.70
N LEU A 350 -20.22 2.39 10.57
CA LEU A 350 -20.70 3.62 11.24
C LEU A 350 -20.25 4.92 10.55
N GLY A 351 -19.41 4.82 9.51
CA GLY A 351 -18.80 5.94 8.81
C GLY A 351 -17.34 6.20 9.22
N PHE A 352 -16.86 5.54 10.29
CA PHE A 352 -15.46 5.53 10.70
C PHE A 352 -15.17 4.20 11.44
N PRO A 353 -13.97 3.60 11.30
CA PRO A 353 -12.81 4.05 10.51
C PRO A 353 -13.00 3.90 9.00
N TYR A 354 -12.26 4.72 8.24
CA TYR A 354 -12.23 4.67 6.77
C TYR A 354 -11.30 3.56 6.28
N GLU A 355 -11.71 2.86 5.21
CA GLU A 355 -10.81 1.99 4.42
C GLU A 355 -9.96 1.04 5.29
N GLY A 356 -10.60 0.36 6.24
CA GLY A 356 -9.97 -0.66 7.07
C GLY A 356 -10.15 -2.06 6.49
N PRO A 357 -9.40 -3.06 7.00
CA PRO A 357 -9.47 -4.45 6.49
C PRO A 357 -10.73 -5.21 6.90
N ALA A 358 -11.38 -4.83 8.01
CA ALA A 358 -12.47 -5.62 8.61
C ALA A 358 -13.69 -5.83 7.69
N PRO A 359 -14.13 -4.85 6.86
CA PRO A 359 -15.17 -5.10 5.86
C PRO A 359 -14.80 -6.19 4.85
N ILE A 360 -13.53 -6.27 4.42
CA ILE A 360 -13.08 -7.31 3.49
C ILE A 360 -13.11 -8.69 4.17
N GLU A 361 -12.68 -8.78 5.44
CA GLU A 361 -12.79 -10.02 6.23
C GLU A 361 -14.26 -10.45 6.41
N ALA A 362 -15.17 -9.52 6.66
CA ALA A 362 -16.59 -9.82 6.83
C ALA A 362 -17.23 -10.32 5.53
N ILE A 363 -16.91 -9.71 4.37
CA ILE A 363 -17.40 -10.14 3.06
C ILE A 363 -16.81 -11.52 2.68
N ALA A 364 -15.54 -11.77 3.01
CA ALA A 364 -14.91 -13.08 2.84
C ALA A 364 -15.59 -14.19 3.65
N LEU A 365 -16.28 -13.84 4.73
CA LEU A 365 -17.10 -14.73 5.56
C LEU A 365 -18.58 -14.75 5.15
N GLY A 366 -18.91 -14.17 3.99
CA GLY A 366 -20.26 -14.10 3.43
C GLY A 366 -21.19 -13.11 4.12
N CYS A 367 -20.68 -12.11 4.86
CA CYS A 367 -21.51 -11.03 5.38
C CYS A 367 -21.77 -10.01 4.27
N ALA A 368 -22.99 -9.45 4.23
CA ALA A 368 -23.20 -8.20 3.51
C ALA A 368 -22.63 -7.04 4.34
N PHE A 369 -21.86 -6.15 3.72
CA PHE A 369 -21.36 -4.92 4.34
C PHE A 369 -22.31 -3.75 4.06
N LEU A 370 -22.99 -3.27 5.10
CA LEU A 370 -23.84 -2.09 5.06
C LEU A 370 -23.01 -0.88 5.48
N GLN A 371 -22.82 0.11 4.61
CA GLN A 371 -21.96 1.26 4.87
C GLN A 371 -22.64 2.61 4.60
N PRO A 372 -22.24 3.68 5.30
CA PRO A 372 -22.74 5.01 5.03
C PRO A 372 -22.23 5.59 3.70
N ARG A 373 -23.14 6.28 3.00
CA ARG A 373 -22.81 7.25 1.93
C ARG A 373 -22.38 8.57 2.55
N PHE A 374 -21.41 9.23 1.94
CA PHE A 374 -20.97 10.59 2.28
C PHE A 374 -21.38 11.56 1.18
N GLN A 375 -22.26 12.50 1.54
CA GLN A 375 -22.70 13.58 0.66
C GLN A 375 -22.69 14.90 1.45
N PRO A 376 -21.76 15.83 1.16
CA PRO A 376 -20.69 15.71 0.16
C PRO A 376 -19.64 14.63 0.52
N PRO A 377 -18.86 14.13 -0.47
CA PRO A 377 -17.71 13.26 -0.21
C PRO A 377 -16.73 13.88 0.79
N HIS A 378 -16.10 13.05 1.63
CA HIS A 378 -15.06 13.53 2.55
C HIS A 378 -13.72 13.68 1.84
N SER A 379 -12.97 14.72 2.17
CA SER A 379 -11.63 15.00 1.65
C SER A 379 -10.79 15.73 2.71
N SER A 380 -9.54 16.06 2.36
CA SER A 380 -8.66 16.89 3.19
C SER A 380 -9.20 18.30 3.45
N ASP A 381 -10.14 18.80 2.63
CA ASP A 381 -10.72 20.14 2.75
C ASP A 381 -11.85 20.20 3.78
N ASN A 382 -12.62 19.13 3.94
CA ASN A 382 -13.86 19.14 4.72
C ASN A 382 -13.91 18.11 5.86
N ASN A 383 -12.86 17.31 6.06
CA ASN A 383 -12.80 16.29 7.10
C ASN A 383 -11.49 16.33 7.90
N ASP A 384 -11.60 16.47 9.22
CA ASP A 384 -10.43 16.61 10.10
C ASP A 384 -9.47 15.42 10.05
N PHE A 385 -9.97 14.20 9.81
CA PHE A 385 -9.11 13.02 9.68
C PHE A 385 -8.22 13.09 8.43
N TYR A 386 -8.74 13.64 7.33
CA TYR A 386 -8.00 13.78 6.08
C TYR A 386 -7.15 15.04 6.01
N ARG A 387 -7.37 16.01 6.92
CA ARG A 387 -6.59 17.26 6.96
C ARG A 387 -5.09 16.97 7.05
N GLY A 388 -4.32 17.57 6.15
CA GLY A 388 -2.87 17.44 6.09
C GLY A 388 -2.36 16.12 5.50
N LYS A 389 -3.24 15.19 5.08
CA LYS A 389 -2.83 14.02 4.28
C LYS A 389 -2.42 14.47 2.86
N PRO A 390 -1.41 13.85 2.25
CA PRO A 390 -0.80 14.30 0.99
C PRO A 390 -1.61 13.85 -0.24
N THR A 391 -2.92 14.10 -0.25
CA THR A 391 -3.83 13.71 -1.32
C THR A 391 -5.05 14.63 -1.36
N THR A 392 -5.54 14.91 -2.56
CA THR A 392 -6.82 15.59 -2.83
C THR A 392 -8.00 14.63 -2.99
N ARG A 393 -7.77 13.32 -2.81
CA ARG A 393 -8.78 12.28 -3.02
C ARG A 393 -10.02 12.52 -2.17
N GLN A 394 -11.16 12.37 -2.83
CA GLN A 394 -12.48 12.44 -2.20
C GLN A 394 -13.06 11.04 -2.04
N ILE A 395 -13.71 10.79 -0.90
CA ILE A 395 -14.35 9.50 -0.61
C ILE A 395 -15.86 9.64 -0.44
N SER A 396 -16.62 8.85 -1.22
CA SER A 396 -18.09 8.88 -1.28
C SER A 396 -18.77 7.96 -0.26
N SER A 397 -18.00 7.13 0.44
CA SER A 397 -18.48 6.15 1.40
C SER A 397 -17.38 5.77 2.39
N GLN A 398 -17.74 5.02 3.44
CA GLN A 398 -16.77 4.58 4.46
C GLN A 398 -15.65 3.71 3.85
N HIS A 399 -15.95 2.92 2.83
CA HIS A 399 -15.00 2.04 2.17
C HIS A 399 -15.19 2.08 0.63
N PRO A 400 -14.64 3.08 -0.07
CA PRO A 400 -14.84 3.28 -1.50
C PRO A 400 -14.44 2.08 -2.36
N TYR A 401 -13.38 1.35 -1.99
CA TYR A 401 -13.01 0.12 -2.71
C TYR A 401 -14.14 -0.93 -2.67
N ALA A 402 -14.81 -1.08 -1.53
CA ALA A 402 -15.88 -2.06 -1.38
C ALA A 402 -17.14 -1.60 -2.15
N GLU A 403 -17.39 -0.29 -2.16
CA GLU A 403 -18.45 0.31 -2.98
C GLU A 403 -18.22 0.07 -4.48
N GLU A 404 -17.01 0.35 -4.97
CA GLU A 404 -16.70 0.42 -6.41
C GLU A 404 -16.36 -0.94 -7.02
N PHE A 405 -15.54 -1.76 -6.35
CA PHE A 405 -14.99 -3.00 -6.91
C PHE A 405 -15.70 -4.27 -6.45
N ILE A 406 -16.50 -4.19 -5.38
CA ILE A 406 -17.30 -5.34 -4.90
C ILE A 406 -18.78 -5.08 -5.17
N GLY A 407 -19.32 -3.97 -4.65
CA GLY A 407 -20.71 -3.57 -4.88
C GLY A 407 -21.75 -4.59 -4.40
N LYS A 408 -22.99 -4.40 -4.84
CA LYS A 408 -24.10 -5.32 -4.54
C LYS A 408 -23.88 -6.68 -5.21
N PRO A 409 -24.29 -7.80 -4.59
CA PRO A 409 -25.10 -7.89 -3.37
C PRO A 409 -24.30 -7.84 -2.06
N HIS A 410 -22.96 -7.86 -2.10
CA HIS A 410 -22.11 -7.94 -0.91
C HIS A 410 -21.97 -6.60 -0.18
N VAL A 411 -22.10 -5.47 -0.87
CA VAL A 411 -21.90 -4.13 -0.31
C VAL A 411 -23.10 -3.24 -0.60
N TRP A 412 -23.63 -2.63 0.45
CA TRP A 412 -24.80 -1.75 0.42
C TRP A 412 -24.43 -0.37 0.97
N THR A 413 -24.33 0.62 0.08
CA THR A 413 -24.07 2.02 0.47
C THR A 413 -25.38 2.79 0.63
N VAL A 414 -25.70 3.19 1.86
CA VAL A 414 -26.99 3.81 2.23
C VAL A 414 -26.85 5.24 2.76
N ASP A 415 -27.89 6.05 2.58
CA ASP A 415 -28.06 7.29 3.34
C ASP A 415 -28.51 6.95 4.77
N VAL A 416 -27.62 7.17 5.75
CA VAL A 416 -27.88 6.86 7.16
C VAL A 416 -28.97 7.71 7.81
N THR A 417 -29.36 8.82 7.18
CA THR A 417 -30.46 9.68 7.66
C THR A 417 -31.82 9.22 7.12
N ASN A 418 -31.82 8.40 6.06
CA ASN A 418 -33.02 7.90 5.42
C ASN A 418 -33.38 6.50 5.96
N LYS A 419 -34.32 6.46 6.90
CA LYS A 419 -34.78 5.21 7.53
C LYS A 419 -35.27 4.17 6.51
N THR A 420 -35.96 4.62 5.47
CA THR A 420 -36.49 3.74 4.42
C THR A 420 -35.38 3.12 3.59
N ASP A 421 -34.31 3.87 3.27
CA ASP A 421 -33.15 3.34 2.54
C ASP A 421 -32.46 2.21 3.33
N ILE A 422 -32.28 2.40 4.65
CA ILE A 422 -31.72 1.38 5.54
C ILE A 422 -32.61 0.14 5.60
N GLN A 423 -33.91 0.30 5.81
CA GLN A 423 -34.86 -0.82 5.89
C GLN A 423 -34.94 -1.61 4.59
N LEU A 424 -34.99 -0.91 3.44
CA LEU A 424 -35.00 -1.57 2.13
C LEU A 424 -33.69 -2.31 1.86
N ALA A 425 -32.54 -1.74 2.23
CA ALA A 425 -31.25 -2.43 2.15
C ALA A 425 -31.23 -3.70 3.01
N LEU A 426 -31.64 -3.61 4.28
CA LEU A 426 -31.68 -4.78 5.19
C LEU A 426 -32.63 -5.88 4.72
N LYS A 427 -33.81 -5.50 4.19
CA LYS A 427 -34.77 -6.45 3.61
C LYS A 427 -34.23 -7.12 2.36
N ALA A 428 -33.49 -6.38 1.53
CA ALA A 428 -32.89 -6.90 0.31
C ALA A 428 -31.63 -7.75 0.59
N ILE A 429 -30.96 -7.55 1.72
CA ILE A 429 -29.86 -8.41 2.16
C ILE A 429 -30.43 -9.80 2.49
N LEU A 430 -30.20 -10.74 1.58
CA LEU A 430 -30.43 -12.18 1.77
C LEU A 430 -29.16 -12.84 2.35
N SER A 431 -29.10 -14.17 2.35
CA SER A 431 -27.81 -14.85 2.53
C SER A 431 -26.93 -14.49 1.33
N THR A 432 -25.76 -13.90 1.60
CA THR A 432 -24.74 -13.64 0.57
C THR A 432 -23.68 -14.73 0.63
N GLU A 433 -23.23 -15.18 -0.53
CA GLU A 433 -22.12 -16.13 -0.60
C GLU A 433 -20.81 -15.48 -0.15
N PRO A 434 -19.90 -16.23 0.50
CA PRO A 434 -18.53 -15.80 0.75
C PRO A 434 -17.85 -15.28 -0.52
N PHE A 435 -17.26 -14.10 -0.45
CA PHE A 435 -16.53 -13.51 -1.58
C PHE A 435 -15.24 -12.86 -1.09
N THR A 436 -14.11 -13.26 -1.68
CA THR A 436 -12.84 -12.55 -1.48
C THR A 436 -12.30 -12.12 -2.85
N PRO A 437 -12.07 -10.81 -3.09
CA PRO A 437 -11.42 -10.39 -4.31
C PRO A 437 -10.03 -11.03 -4.43
N GLN A 438 -9.65 -11.46 -5.64
CA GLN A 438 -8.41 -12.20 -5.88
C GLN A 438 -7.20 -11.48 -5.30
N GLU A 439 -7.15 -10.16 -5.42
CA GLU A 439 -6.03 -9.34 -4.93
C GLU A 439 -5.84 -9.32 -3.40
N PHE A 440 -6.85 -9.74 -2.63
CA PHE A 440 -6.80 -9.90 -1.16
C PHE A 440 -6.66 -11.36 -0.71
N THR A 441 -6.37 -12.28 -1.64
CA THR A 441 -5.98 -13.67 -1.31
C THR A 441 -4.46 -13.77 -1.10
N CYS A 442 -3.98 -14.84 -0.45
CA CYS A 442 -2.54 -15.11 -0.35
C CYS A 442 -1.89 -15.09 -1.73
N MET A 443 -2.49 -15.79 -2.69
CA MET A 443 -1.93 -15.92 -4.04
C MET A 443 -1.92 -14.57 -4.77
N GLY A 444 -3.02 -13.81 -4.74
CA GLY A 444 -3.05 -12.50 -5.38
C GLY A 444 -2.05 -11.50 -4.77
N MET A 445 -1.79 -11.58 -3.47
CA MET A 445 -0.74 -10.76 -2.83
C MET A 445 0.66 -11.23 -3.21
N LEU A 446 0.91 -12.54 -3.24
CA LEU A 446 2.21 -13.10 -3.64
C LEU A 446 2.57 -12.73 -5.08
N GLU A 447 1.62 -12.90 -6.02
CA GLU A 447 1.78 -12.49 -7.44
C GLU A 447 2.15 -11.00 -7.56
N ARG A 448 1.44 -10.16 -6.81
CA ARG A 448 1.64 -8.70 -6.83
C ARG A 448 2.99 -8.29 -6.26
N VAL A 449 3.35 -8.79 -5.07
CA VAL A 449 4.64 -8.50 -4.41
C VAL A 449 5.78 -9.03 -5.26
N HIS A 450 5.66 -10.24 -5.80
CA HIS A 450 6.63 -10.82 -6.73
C HIS A 450 6.80 -9.94 -7.98
N GLY A 451 5.70 -9.50 -8.59
CA GLY A 451 5.73 -8.60 -9.75
C GLY A 451 6.46 -7.29 -9.47
N TYR A 452 6.25 -6.68 -8.29
CA TYR A 452 6.99 -5.48 -7.90
C TYR A 452 8.48 -5.74 -7.71
N ILE A 453 8.85 -6.82 -7.03
CA ILE A 453 10.26 -7.14 -6.79
C ILE A 453 11.00 -7.45 -8.10
N THR A 454 10.37 -8.18 -9.02
CA THR A 454 10.97 -8.58 -10.28
C THR A 454 11.06 -7.43 -11.28
N HIS A 455 10.05 -6.54 -11.33
CA HIS A 455 9.93 -5.59 -12.43
C HIS A 455 10.02 -4.11 -12.04
N GLN A 456 9.80 -3.75 -10.77
CA GLN A 456 9.80 -2.36 -10.35
C GLN A 456 11.19 -1.96 -9.82
N SER A 457 12.02 -1.40 -10.71
CA SER A 457 13.30 -0.80 -10.36
C SER A 457 13.26 0.71 -10.50
N PHE A 458 13.72 1.42 -9.46
CA PHE A 458 13.87 2.87 -9.45
C PHE A 458 15.33 3.32 -9.37
N CYS A 459 16.28 2.37 -9.30
CA CYS A 459 17.71 2.67 -9.16
C CYS A 459 18.41 2.83 -10.51
N SER A 460 17.72 2.53 -11.60
CA SER A 460 18.20 2.83 -12.95
C SER A 460 17.78 4.23 -13.36
N ASN A 461 18.64 4.93 -14.09
CA ASN A 461 18.30 6.19 -14.76
C ASN A 461 17.50 5.96 -16.06
N SER A 462 17.25 4.69 -16.42
CA SER A 462 16.43 4.35 -17.58
C SER A 462 14.94 4.58 -17.30
N VAL A 463 14.22 4.94 -18.35
CA VAL A 463 12.76 5.03 -18.35
C VAL A 463 12.13 3.69 -17.94
N PRO A 464 11.00 3.68 -17.20
CA PRO A 464 10.35 2.43 -16.81
C PRO A 464 9.98 1.57 -18.02
N THR A 465 10.42 0.32 -18.02
CA THR A 465 10.04 -0.68 -19.04
C THR A 465 8.84 -1.52 -18.63
N TRP A 466 8.36 -1.34 -17.39
CA TRP A 466 7.25 -2.08 -16.81
C TRP A 466 6.18 -1.17 -16.18
N PRO A 467 4.90 -1.33 -16.56
CA PRO A 467 4.40 -2.29 -17.56
C PRO A 467 4.85 -1.92 -18.99
N SER A 468 4.72 -2.87 -19.92
CA SER A 468 5.12 -2.67 -21.33
C SER A 468 4.23 -1.63 -22.02
N GLU A 469 4.80 -0.82 -22.93
CA GLU A 469 4.06 0.14 -23.78
C GLU A 469 2.84 -0.49 -24.48
N LYS A 470 2.87 -1.80 -24.79
CA LYS A 470 1.77 -2.49 -25.48
C LYS A 470 0.43 -2.42 -24.73
N VAL A 471 0.46 -2.27 -23.40
CA VAL A 471 -0.75 -2.15 -22.58
C VAL A 471 -1.33 -0.73 -22.56
N LEU A 472 -0.60 0.26 -23.09
CA LEU A 472 -1.02 1.64 -23.15
C LEU A 472 -2.29 1.80 -24.00
N ARG A 473 -3.27 2.47 -23.40
CA ARG A 473 -4.47 2.98 -24.06
C ARG A 473 -4.50 4.48 -23.76
N ALA A 474 -4.19 5.30 -24.75
CA ALA A 474 -4.17 6.75 -24.59
C ALA A 474 -5.58 7.31 -24.70
N HIS A 475 -6.02 8.09 -23.71
CA HIS A 475 -7.31 8.76 -23.73
C HIS A 475 -7.16 10.25 -23.47
N LEU A 476 -7.80 11.09 -24.28
CA LEU A 476 -7.90 12.52 -23.99
C LEU A 476 -9.17 12.80 -23.18
N GLY A 477 -9.00 13.25 -21.94
CA GLY A 477 -10.10 13.59 -21.05
C GLY A 477 -10.92 14.80 -21.50
N PRO A 478 -12.19 14.92 -21.04
CA PRO A 478 -12.90 16.20 -21.02
C PRO A 478 -12.20 17.24 -20.13
N LEU A 479 -12.55 18.51 -20.28
CA LEU A 479 -12.12 19.57 -19.36
C LEU A 479 -12.57 19.25 -17.93
N GLY A 480 -11.72 19.56 -16.94
CA GLY A 480 -12.04 19.33 -15.53
C GLY A 480 -12.11 17.87 -15.10
N GLN A 481 -11.57 16.94 -15.88
CA GLN A 481 -11.51 15.50 -15.51
C GLN A 481 -10.06 15.05 -15.28
N SER A 482 -9.83 14.31 -14.20
CA SER A 482 -8.54 13.70 -13.89
C SER A 482 -8.31 12.44 -14.71
N CYS A 483 -7.06 12.00 -14.86
CA CYS A 483 -6.78 10.75 -15.56
C CYS A 483 -7.35 9.53 -14.85
N VAL A 484 -7.50 9.57 -13.51
CA VAL A 484 -8.26 8.55 -12.75
C VAL A 484 -9.68 8.42 -13.31
N SER A 485 -10.41 9.54 -13.39
CA SER A 485 -11.81 9.55 -13.85
C SER A 485 -11.96 9.16 -15.33
N VAL A 486 -11.02 9.60 -16.17
CA VAL A 486 -11.00 9.31 -17.61
C VAL A 486 -10.81 7.82 -17.86
N CYS A 487 -9.78 7.22 -17.28
CA CYS A 487 -9.53 5.79 -17.44
C CYS A 487 -10.68 4.96 -16.86
N ARG A 488 -11.18 5.31 -15.68
CA ARG A 488 -12.30 4.61 -15.02
C ARG A 488 -13.56 4.58 -15.88
N ARG A 489 -13.91 5.70 -16.53
CA ARG A 489 -15.09 5.77 -17.43
C ARG A 489 -14.98 4.82 -18.62
N SER A 490 -13.77 4.44 -18.99
CA SER A 490 -13.49 3.46 -20.04
C SER A 490 -13.23 2.05 -19.49
N SER A 491 -13.54 1.78 -18.22
CA SER A 491 -13.25 0.51 -17.53
C SER A 491 -11.76 0.15 -17.52
N LEU A 492 -10.91 1.16 -17.39
CA LEU A 492 -9.45 1.06 -17.34
C LEU A 492 -8.91 1.71 -16.06
N LEU A 493 -7.65 1.42 -15.74
CA LEU A 493 -6.88 2.08 -14.69
C LEU A 493 -5.86 3.04 -15.29
N CYS A 494 -5.64 4.17 -14.63
CA CYS A 494 -4.53 5.04 -14.98
C CYS A 494 -3.20 4.36 -14.60
N GLU A 495 -2.21 4.40 -15.49
CA GLU A 495 -0.88 3.80 -15.30
C GLU A 495 0.20 4.88 -15.42
N PRO A 496 0.67 5.44 -14.30
CA PRO A 496 1.58 6.58 -14.31
C PRO A 496 2.95 6.26 -14.92
N ALA A 497 3.38 4.99 -14.91
CA ALA A 497 4.67 4.63 -15.49
C ALA A 497 4.72 4.84 -17.01
N LEU A 498 3.57 4.93 -17.67
CA LEU A 498 3.45 5.08 -19.13
C LEU A 498 3.30 6.53 -19.59
N PHE A 499 3.24 7.52 -18.68
CA PHE A 499 3.12 8.94 -19.05
C PHE A 499 4.24 9.40 -20.00
N HIS A 500 5.46 8.89 -19.84
CA HIS A 500 6.60 9.26 -20.67
C HIS A 500 6.37 8.95 -22.16
N HIS A 501 5.58 7.93 -22.51
CA HIS A 501 5.21 7.62 -23.90
C HIS A 501 4.22 8.65 -24.48
N LEU A 502 3.48 9.35 -23.61
CA LEU A 502 2.53 10.39 -23.98
C LEU A 502 3.13 11.79 -23.93
N ASN A 503 4.36 11.93 -23.43
CA ASN A 503 5.04 13.21 -23.26
C ASN A 503 5.83 13.65 -24.51
N ILE A 504 5.23 13.49 -25.68
CA ILE A 504 5.80 13.89 -26.98
C ILE A 504 4.71 14.49 -27.89
N PRO A 505 5.04 15.43 -28.78
CA PRO A 505 4.06 16.04 -29.69
C PRO A 505 3.31 15.00 -30.56
N GLN A 506 3.99 13.94 -30.97
CA GLN A 506 3.41 12.87 -31.80
C GLN A 506 2.27 12.13 -31.10
N ALA A 507 2.24 12.09 -29.76
CA ALA A 507 1.15 11.45 -29.03
C ALA A 507 -0.20 12.16 -29.28
N PHE A 508 -0.18 13.49 -29.40
CA PHE A 508 -1.36 14.29 -29.73
C PHE A 508 -1.79 14.11 -31.19
N ILE A 509 -0.81 14.08 -32.11
CA ILE A 509 -1.08 13.90 -33.55
C ILE A 509 -1.74 12.54 -33.83
N ARG A 510 -1.32 11.48 -33.13
CA ARG A 510 -1.94 10.14 -33.24
C ARG A 510 -3.42 10.12 -32.83
N LEU A 511 -3.86 11.09 -32.02
CA LEU A 511 -5.26 11.30 -31.64
C LEU A 511 -6.00 12.28 -32.56
N GLY A 512 -5.41 12.68 -33.68
CA GLY A 512 -5.98 13.64 -34.62
C GLY A 512 -5.96 15.09 -34.12
N LEU A 513 -5.10 15.40 -33.13
CA LEU A 513 -5.00 16.74 -32.54
C LEU A 513 -3.79 17.47 -33.14
N GLY A 514 -4.05 18.64 -33.72
CA GLY A 514 -2.98 19.56 -34.13
C GLY A 514 -2.56 20.45 -32.97
N CYS A 515 -1.26 20.52 -32.70
CA CYS A 515 -0.66 21.45 -31.74
C CYS A 515 -0.20 22.70 -32.49
N SER A 516 -0.81 23.86 -32.24
CA SER A 516 -0.31 25.13 -32.79
C SER A 516 0.98 25.57 -32.10
N THR A 517 1.09 25.28 -30.81
CA THR A 517 2.30 25.48 -30.01
C THR A 517 2.42 24.34 -29.00
N THR A 518 3.67 24.01 -28.68
CA THR A 518 4.02 23.03 -27.65
C THR A 518 4.75 23.77 -26.54
N VAL A 519 4.34 23.54 -25.29
CA VAL A 519 4.92 24.19 -24.10
C VAL A 519 5.38 23.12 -23.15
N GLU A 520 6.65 23.19 -22.73
CA GLU A 520 7.17 22.35 -21.64
C GLU A 520 6.99 23.09 -20.32
N GLU A 521 6.37 22.43 -19.34
CA GLU A 521 6.14 23.00 -18.01
C GLU A 521 6.26 21.95 -16.90
N ALA A 522 6.70 22.40 -15.72
CA ALA A 522 6.71 21.58 -14.51
C ALA A 522 5.35 21.69 -13.80
N ASN A 523 4.37 20.89 -14.22
CA ASN A 523 3.00 20.93 -13.73
C ASN A 523 2.39 19.53 -13.61
N HIS A 524 1.73 19.19 -12.50
CA HIS A 524 1.16 17.85 -12.32
C HIS A 524 -0.03 17.53 -13.26
N LEU A 525 -0.53 18.53 -13.99
CA LEU A 525 -1.67 18.39 -14.90
C LEU A 525 -1.28 18.06 -16.35
N VAL A 526 0.01 18.15 -16.72
CA VAL A 526 0.52 17.78 -18.06
C VAL A 526 0.97 16.32 -18.13
N PRO A 527 0.91 15.63 -19.30
CA PRO A 527 0.60 16.15 -20.63
C PRO A 527 -0.87 16.56 -20.80
N SER A 528 -1.09 17.73 -21.42
CA SER A 528 -2.42 18.31 -21.55
C SER A 528 -2.63 18.97 -22.91
N TYR A 529 -3.89 19.15 -23.29
CA TYR A 529 -4.30 19.87 -24.48
C TYR A 529 -5.31 20.94 -24.09
N THR A 530 -5.05 22.17 -24.52
CA THR A 530 -5.97 23.30 -24.33
C THR A 530 -6.67 23.58 -25.67
N PRO A 531 -8.02 23.46 -25.74
CA PRO A 531 -8.75 23.69 -26.98
C PRO A 531 -8.59 25.12 -27.51
N TRP A 532 -8.53 26.10 -26.62
CA TRP A 532 -8.26 27.48 -26.95
C TRP A 532 -6.79 27.64 -27.32
N GLY A 533 -6.51 28.09 -28.54
CA GLY A 533 -5.13 28.24 -29.04
C GLY A 533 -4.44 26.94 -29.45
N ARG A 534 -5.06 25.76 -29.25
CA ARG A 534 -4.51 24.44 -29.59
C ARG A 534 -3.11 24.22 -28.99
N HIS A 535 -2.97 24.55 -27.70
CA HIS A 535 -1.72 24.40 -26.96
C HIS A 535 -1.57 22.95 -26.47
N CYS A 536 -0.40 22.36 -26.69
CA CYS A 536 -0.04 21.04 -26.17
C CYS A 536 1.01 21.20 -25.07
N GLY A 537 0.63 20.89 -23.84
CA GLY A 537 1.50 20.92 -22.67
C GLY A 537 2.26 19.60 -22.53
N LEU A 538 3.57 19.68 -22.34
CA LEU A 538 4.47 18.57 -22.04
C LEU A 538 5.09 18.77 -20.65
N GLN A 539 5.35 17.67 -19.96
CA GLN A 539 5.97 17.63 -18.64
C GLN A 539 7.47 17.84 -18.73
N GLN A 540 7.99 18.80 -17.97
CA GLN A 540 9.42 19.02 -17.78
C GLN A 540 9.99 18.26 -16.57
N GLU A 541 9.19 18.03 -15.54
CA GLU A 541 9.58 17.38 -14.28
C GLU A 541 8.91 16.00 -14.15
N PRO A 542 9.61 14.89 -14.42
CA PRO A 542 9.01 13.55 -14.43
C PRO A 542 8.35 13.15 -13.11
N LEU A 543 8.80 13.69 -11.96
CA LEU A 543 8.17 13.41 -10.66
C LEU A 543 6.76 14.01 -10.51
N LEU A 544 6.34 14.88 -11.44
CA LEU A 544 5.01 15.48 -11.46
C LEU A 544 4.03 14.76 -12.38
N PHE A 545 4.44 13.73 -13.12
CA PHE A 545 3.45 12.90 -13.82
C PHE A 545 2.43 12.35 -12.83
N SER A 546 1.14 12.65 -13.05
CA SER A 546 0.08 12.35 -12.09
C SER A 546 -1.20 11.87 -12.74
N CYS A 547 -1.76 10.78 -12.24
CA CYS A 547 -3.11 10.36 -12.53
C CYS A 547 -4.16 11.27 -11.86
N ALA A 548 -3.86 11.74 -10.64
CA ALA A 548 -4.67 12.71 -9.91
C ALA A 548 -4.58 14.12 -10.48
N GLY A 549 -5.46 15.01 -10.02
CA GLY A 549 -5.53 16.40 -10.48
C GLY A 549 -6.41 16.59 -11.71
N SER A 550 -7.21 17.65 -11.67
CA SER A 550 -8.11 18.09 -12.73
C SER A 550 -8.19 19.60 -12.72
N ASP A 551 -8.33 20.21 -13.89
CA ASP A 551 -8.48 21.66 -14.03
C ASP A 551 -9.49 22.01 -15.12
N PRO A 552 -10.38 23.01 -14.92
CA PRO A 552 -11.41 23.37 -15.89
C PRO A 552 -10.87 23.86 -17.24
N SER A 553 -9.60 24.25 -17.32
CA SER A 553 -8.97 24.75 -18.55
C SER A 553 -8.15 23.71 -19.32
N HIS A 554 -7.85 22.56 -18.72
CA HIS A 554 -6.97 21.54 -19.29
C HIS A 554 -7.72 20.24 -19.62
N ARG A 555 -7.53 19.74 -20.85
CA ARG A 555 -7.87 18.35 -21.20
C ARG A 555 -6.63 17.49 -21.01
N ARG A 556 -6.68 16.52 -20.10
CA ARG A 556 -5.50 15.71 -19.77
C ARG A 556 -5.35 14.54 -20.74
N LEU A 557 -4.13 14.31 -21.22
CA LEU A 557 -3.79 13.15 -22.03
C LEU A 557 -3.33 12.02 -21.11
N CYS A 558 -4.15 10.98 -21.00
CA CYS A 558 -4.11 10.01 -19.91
C CYS A 558 -3.61 8.64 -20.38
N PRO A 559 -2.62 8.06 -19.69
CA PRO A 559 -2.17 6.69 -19.93
C PRO A 559 -3.07 5.73 -19.16
N CYS A 560 -3.96 5.04 -19.87
CA CYS A 560 -4.81 4.02 -19.29
C CYS A 560 -4.29 2.63 -19.65
N ARG A 561 -4.65 1.62 -18.84
CA ARG A 561 -4.45 0.20 -19.13
C ARG A 561 -5.61 -0.62 -18.60
N ILE A 562 -5.75 -1.83 -19.12
CA ILE A 562 -6.72 -2.79 -18.58
C ILE A 562 -6.32 -3.12 -17.14
N GLN A 563 -7.34 -3.29 -16.29
CA GLN A 563 -7.19 -3.90 -14.98
C GLN A 563 -6.91 -5.40 -15.16
N GLU A 564 -5.72 -5.73 -15.66
CA GLU A 564 -5.18 -7.08 -15.50
C GLU A 564 -4.70 -7.18 -14.04
N LEU A 565 -5.27 -8.14 -13.30
CA LEU A 565 -4.60 -8.69 -12.13
C LEU A 565 -3.17 -9.02 -12.58
N LEU A 566 -2.21 -8.38 -11.94
CA LEU A 566 -0.79 -8.50 -12.25
C LEU A 566 -0.42 -9.98 -12.36
N CYS A 567 -0.28 -10.44 -13.61
CA CYS A 567 0.31 -11.71 -14.01
C CYS A 567 -0.39 -12.96 -13.47
N LYS A 568 -1.14 -13.66 -14.33
CA LYS A 568 -1.31 -15.11 -14.16
C LYS A 568 0.10 -15.71 -14.13
N LEU A 569 0.47 -16.38 -13.03
CA LEU A 569 1.57 -17.35 -13.10
C LEU A 569 1.30 -18.29 -14.30
N PRO A 570 2.31 -18.61 -15.12
CA PRO A 570 2.11 -19.47 -16.29
C PRO A 570 1.52 -20.80 -15.83
N ASN A 571 0.30 -21.09 -16.31
CA ASN A 571 -0.46 -22.32 -16.15
C ASN A 571 -0.55 -22.88 -14.72
N ASN A 572 -1.72 -22.70 -14.12
CA ASN A 572 -2.22 -23.57 -13.07
C ASN A 572 -2.17 -25.04 -13.57
N PRO A 573 -1.33 -25.94 -13.01
CA PRO A 573 -1.33 -27.35 -13.41
C PRO A 573 -2.47 -28.14 -12.75
N LEU A 574 -3.32 -27.49 -11.93
CA LEU A 574 -4.40 -28.14 -11.20
C LEU A 574 -5.64 -28.52 -12.05
N VAL A 575 -5.62 -28.34 -13.37
CA VAL A 575 -6.77 -28.65 -14.25
C VAL A 575 -6.48 -29.72 -15.31
N VAL A 576 -5.31 -30.36 -15.32
CA VAL A 576 -5.00 -31.42 -16.32
C VAL A 576 -4.57 -32.73 -15.66
N ILE A 577 -5.36 -33.28 -14.73
CA ILE A 577 -5.41 -34.74 -14.48
C ILE A 577 -6.81 -35.11 -13.97
N SER A 578 -7.80 -35.15 -14.86
CA SER A 578 -9.00 -35.97 -14.67
C SER A 578 -9.48 -36.41 -16.06
N ASN A 579 -8.74 -37.35 -16.65
CA ASN A 579 -9.18 -38.34 -17.63
C ASN A 579 -7.94 -39.03 -18.23
N SER A 580 -7.48 -40.06 -17.52
CA SER A 580 -6.83 -41.26 -18.07
C SER A 580 -6.80 -42.32 -16.99
#